data_AF-A0A2U9IDJ3-F1
#
_entry.id   AF-A0A2U9IDJ3-F1
#
_cell.length_a   1.000
_cell.length_b   1.000
_cell.length_c   1.000
_cell.angle_alpha   90.00
_cell.angle_beta   90.00
_cell.angle_gamma   90.00
#
_symmetry.space_group_name_H-M   'P 1'
#
loop_
_entity.id
_entity.type
_entity.pdbx_description
1 polymer ?
#
loop_
_entity_poly.entity_id
_entity_poly.type
_entity_poly.pdbx_seq_one_letter_code
_entity_poly.pdbx_strand_id
1 'polypeptide(L)'
;MYIIVESPEDVIIPPLQELTFICKNIMTETKCQGPSIFRDPDVLSAMPSDIISLMSIHSLVKYKARGRKLERWENYINKYKINISREEFSLILKLDALLTLYVDGYDFNGVSGDAVIKEFRLAKTMVNDELIIELSKIKPKLIVIRNKPNYWNLISAYKVEYIDKNLAKAFSKLNGVRRIECNDIRSIDSTKVCTIEN
;
A
#
# COMPACT_ATOMS: atom_id res chain seq x y z
N MET A 1 19.99 -3.86 -2.95
CA MET A 1 19.35 -5.14 -2.53
C MET A 1 17.92 -5.19 -3.05
N TYR A 2 17.28 -6.36 -3.13
CA TYR A 2 15.89 -6.43 -3.58
C TYR A 2 14.97 -7.03 -2.52
N ILE A 3 13.78 -6.45 -2.35
CA ILE A 3 12.67 -7.17 -1.72
C ILE A 3 12.26 -8.29 -2.66
N ILE A 4 12.21 -9.51 -2.12
CA ILE A 4 11.70 -10.68 -2.81
C ILE A 4 10.24 -10.89 -2.43
N VAL A 5 9.41 -11.22 -3.42
CA VAL A 5 8.02 -11.64 -3.21
C VAL A 5 8.03 -12.97 -2.47
N GLU A 6 7.49 -13.01 -1.27
CA GLU A 6 7.31 -14.22 -0.46
C GLU A 6 5.83 -14.55 -0.27
N SER A 7 4.96 -13.54 -0.33
CA SER A 7 3.52 -13.69 -0.27
C SER A 7 2.81 -12.85 -1.35
N PRO A 8 1.54 -13.15 -1.69
CA PRO A 8 0.78 -12.39 -2.69
C PRO A 8 0.71 -10.88 -2.41
N GLU A 9 0.69 -10.50 -1.13
CA GLU A 9 0.65 -9.12 -0.69
C GLU A 9 1.91 -8.34 -1.11
N ASP A 10 3.09 -8.99 -1.10
CA ASP A 10 4.35 -8.38 -1.49
C ASP A 10 4.34 -7.92 -2.96
N VAL A 11 3.51 -8.53 -3.81
CA VAL A 11 3.38 -8.14 -5.23
C VAL A 11 2.77 -6.75 -5.36
N ILE A 12 1.75 -6.45 -4.56
CA ILE A 12 0.89 -5.26 -4.71
C ILE A 12 1.31 -4.09 -3.80
N ILE A 13 2.33 -4.25 -2.96
CA ILE A 13 2.84 -3.17 -2.09
C ILE A 13 4.29 -2.80 -2.40
N PRO A 14 4.60 -1.50 -2.59
CA PRO A 14 3.67 -0.40 -2.83
C PRO A 14 2.76 -0.69 -4.03
N PRO A 15 1.61 0.00 -4.17
CA PRO A 15 0.74 -0.17 -5.32
C PRO A 15 1.51 -0.05 -6.64
N LEU A 16 1.25 -0.97 -7.57
CA LEU A 16 1.93 -1.04 -8.87
C LEU A 16 1.60 0.14 -9.77
N GLN A 17 2.34 0.35 -10.85
CA GLN A 17 1.82 1.21 -11.92
C GLN A 17 0.68 0.51 -12.67
N GLU A 18 -0.01 1.24 -13.54
CA GLU A 18 -1.06 0.71 -14.42
C GLU A 18 -0.61 -0.55 -15.17
N LEU A 19 0.64 -0.58 -15.63
CA LEU A 19 1.25 -1.76 -16.25
C LEU A 19 2.60 -2.07 -15.60
N THR A 20 2.75 -3.29 -15.11
CA THR A 20 4.02 -3.82 -14.60
C THR A 20 4.36 -5.14 -15.30
N PHE A 21 5.60 -5.30 -15.74
CA PHE A 21 6.09 -6.49 -16.43
C PHE A 21 7.02 -7.30 -15.52
N ILE A 22 7.05 -8.62 -15.70
CA ILE A 22 7.97 -9.51 -14.99
C ILE A 22 9.07 -9.95 -15.98
N CYS A 23 10.23 -9.31 -15.88
CA CYS A 23 11.35 -9.49 -16.79
C CYS A 23 12.50 -10.20 -16.06
N LYS A 24 12.85 -11.42 -16.46
CA LYS A 24 13.95 -12.20 -15.85
C LYS A 24 13.86 -12.24 -14.31
N ASN A 25 12.67 -12.52 -13.78
CA ASN A 25 12.36 -12.53 -12.33
C ASN A 25 12.50 -11.17 -11.63
N ILE A 26 12.38 -10.05 -12.34
CA ILE A 26 12.31 -8.69 -11.79
C ILE A 26 11.01 -8.04 -12.25
N MET A 27 10.26 -7.45 -11.33
CA MET A 27 9.13 -6.58 -11.66
C MET A 27 9.63 -5.21 -12.08
N THR A 28 9.20 -4.75 -13.25
CA THR A 28 9.62 -3.47 -13.83
C THR A 28 8.51 -2.81 -14.62
N GLU A 29 8.55 -1.49 -14.71
CA GLU A 29 7.67 -0.69 -15.55
C GLU A 29 8.11 -0.72 -17.02
N THR A 30 9.32 -1.21 -17.31
CA THR A 30 9.85 -1.31 -18.67
C THR A 30 9.31 -2.55 -19.37
N LYS A 31 8.69 -2.36 -20.54
CA LYS A 31 8.11 -3.45 -21.33
C LYS A 31 9.15 -4.52 -21.69
N CYS A 32 8.80 -5.79 -21.50
CA CYS A 32 9.56 -6.93 -21.98
C CYS A 32 8.63 -8.05 -22.48
N GLN A 33 9.22 -9.17 -22.91
CA GLN A 33 8.47 -10.35 -23.39
C GLN A 33 7.84 -11.20 -22.27
N GLY A 34 8.05 -10.84 -21.01
CA GLY A 34 7.47 -11.53 -19.86
C GLY A 34 5.99 -11.20 -19.62
N PRO A 35 5.35 -11.90 -18.67
CA PRO A 35 3.96 -11.62 -18.34
C PRO A 35 3.81 -10.24 -17.69
N SER A 36 2.62 -9.64 -17.84
CA SER A 36 2.28 -8.33 -17.30
C SER A 36 1.15 -8.42 -16.28
N ILE A 37 1.20 -7.53 -15.30
CA ILE A 37 0.12 -7.25 -14.36
C ILE A 37 -0.47 -5.89 -14.77
N PHE A 38 -1.78 -5.86 -14.98
CA PHE A 38 -2.53 -4.62 -15.16
C PHE A 38 -3.15 -4.20 -13.82
N ARG A 39 -3.16 -2.90 -13.55
CA ARG A 39 -3.77 -2.29 -12.36
C ARG A 39 -4.75 -1.20 -12.77
N ASP A 40 -5.99 -1.29 -12.31
CA ASP A 40 -7.01 -0.25 -12.38
C ASP A 40 -7.17 0.41 -11.00
N PRO A 41 -6.58 1.60 -10.77
CA PRO A 41 -6.55 2.21 -9.44
C PRO A 41 -7.84 2.98 -9.12
N ASP A 42 -8.45 2.70 -7.96
CA ASP A 42 -9.45 3.58 -7.34
C ASP A 42 -8.98 4.00 -5.94
N VAL A 43 -8.83 5.30 -5.75
CA VAL A 43 -8.13 5.88 -4.58
C VAL A 43 -8.96 6.95 -3.89
N LEU A 44 -8.87 6.95 -2.55
CA LEU A 44 -9.30 8.05 -1.69
C LEU A 44 -8.22 8.35 -0.66
N SER A 45 -7.97 9.65 -0.43
CA SER A 45 -7.02 10.11 0.59
C SER A 45 -7.71 11.01 1.60
N ALA A 46 -7.23 10.96 2.83
CA ALA A 46 -7.75 11.69 3.97
C ALA A 46 -6.60 12.26 4.79
N MET A 47 -6.66 13.57 5.04
CA MET A 47 -5.81 14.24 6.02
C MET A 47 -6.25 13.84 7.43
N PRO A 48 -5.38 13.95 8.44
CA PRO A 48 -5.77 13.73 9.84
C PRO A 48 -7.00 14.54 10.26
N SER A 49 -7.15 15.78 9.77
CA SER A 49 -8.33 16.62 10.01
C SER A 49 -9.64 16.03 9.43
N ASP A 50 -9.58 15.37 8.28
CA ASP A 50 -10.72 14.66 7.69
C ASP A 50 -11.13 13.48 8.58
N ILE A 51 -10.14 12.75 9.11
CA ILE A 51 -10.36 11.57 9.96
C ILE A 51 -10.99 11.98 11.30
N ILE A 52 -10.51 13.08 11.91
CA ILE A 52 -11.08 13.62 13.15
C ILE A 52 -12.52 14.09 12.96
N SER A 53 -12.78 14.84 11.89
CA SER A 53 -14.09 15.46 11.68
C SER A 53 -15.17 14.46 11.27
N LEU A 54 -14.81 13.42 10.51
CA LEU A 54 -15.77 12.49 9.94
C LEU A 54 -15.94 11.20 10.75
N MET A 55 -14.93 10.85 11.58
CA MET A 55 -14.90 9.73 12.53
C MET A 55 -15.18 8.33 11.96
N SER A 56 -15.47 8.19 10.67
CA SER A 56 -15.72 6.92 10.00
C SER A 56 -15.33 6.96 8.51
N ILE A 57 -14.99 5.79 7.95
CA ILE A 57 -14.71 5.63 6.52
C ILE A 57 -15.94 5.93 5.66
N HIS A 58 -17.14 5.60 6.13
CA HIS A 58 -18.37 5.86 5.38
C HIS A 58 -18.64 7.36 5.23
N SER A 59 -18.49 8.12 6.32
CA SER A 59 -18.58 9.59 6.28
C SER A 59 -17.47 10.20 5.42
N LEU A 60 -16.25 9.66 5.50
CA LEU A 60 -15.13 10.07 4.65
C LEU A 60 -15.42 9.89 3.16
N VAL A 61 -15.97 8.74 2.77
CA VAL A 61 -16.35 8.46 1.39
C VAL A 61 -17.43 9.43 0.90
N LYS A 62 -18.47 9.67 1.70
CA LYS A 62 -19.52 10.66 1.37
C LYS A 62 -18.99 12.07 1.20
N TYR A 63 -17.97 12.44 1.97
CA TYR A 63 -17.35 13.75 1.88
C TYR A 63 -16.44 13.89 0.65
N LYS A 64 -15.66 12.84 0.32
CA LYS A 64 -14.63 12.88 -0.74
C LYS A 64 -15.10 12.42 -2.12
N ALA A 65 -16.17 11.63 -2.22
CA ALA A 65 -16.67 11.07 -3.47
C ALA A 65 -18.07 11.59 -3.81
N ARG A 66 -18.42 11.58 -5.10
CA ARG A 66 -19.75 11.98 -5.62
C ARG A 66 -20.20 11.09 -6.77
N GLY A 67 -21.51 11.04 -7.01
CA GLY A 67 -22.12 10.30 -8.13
C GLY A 67 -21.71 8.83 -8.15
N ARG A 68 -21.39 8.31 -9.35
CA ARG A 68 -20.99 6.90 -9.53
C ARG A 68 -19.78 6.47 -8.69
N LYS A 69 -18.85 7.39 -8.40
CA LYS A 69 -17.70 7.07 -7.53
C LYS A 69 -18.16 6.83 -6.10
N LEU A 70 -19.11 7.62 -5.59
CA LEU A 70 -19.68 7.44 -4.26
C LEU A 70 -20.35 6.07 -4.14
N GLU A 71 -21.25 5.73 -5.06
CA GLU A 71 -21.96 4.44 -5.09
C GLU A 71 -20.97 3.26 -5.11
N ARG A 72 -19.92 3.35 -5.95
CA ARG A 72 -18.88 2.32 -6.03
C ARG A 72 -18.12 2.16 -4.72
N TRP A 73 -17.72 3.27 -4.09
CA TRP A 73 -16.98 3.23 -2.83
C TRP A 73 -17.83 2.77 -1.65
N GLU A 74 -19.11 3.12 -1.60
CA GLU A 74 -20.04 2.57 -0.60
C GLU A 74 -20.14 1.05 -0.74
N ASN A 75 -20.18 0.53 -1.97
CA ASN A 75 -20.14 -0.91 -2.23
C ASN A 75 -18.82 -1.53 -1.76
N TYR A 76 -17.67 -0.90 -2.02
CA TYR A 76 -16.37 -1.40 -1.56
C TYR A 76 -16.28 -1.48 -0.04
N ILE A 77 -16.72 -0.45 0.68
CA ILE A 77 -16.75 -0.46 2.15
C ILE A 77 -17.57 -1.65 2.65
N ASN A 78 -18.76 -1.86 2.07
CA ASN A 78 -19.67 -2.92 2.48
C ASN A 78 -19.16 -4.32 2.13
N LYS A 79 -18.56 -4.50 0.94
CA LYS A 79 -18.03 -5.77 0.44
C LYS A 79 -16.77 -6.19 1.21
N TYR A 80 -15.81 -5.27 1.36
CA TYR A 80 -14.50 -5.57 1.94
C TYR A 80 -14.37 -5.21 3.43
N LYS A 81 -15.44 -4.67 4.04
CA LYS A 81 -15.46 -4.25 5.45
C LYS A 81 -14.35 -3.27 5.81
N ILE A 82 -14.08 -2.33 4.89
CA ILE A 82 -13.03 -1.31 5.05
C ILE A 82 -13.37 -0.42 6.26
N ASN A 83 -12.50 -0.42 7.25
CA ASN A 83 -12.65 0.37 8.48
C ASN A 83 -11.30 1.02 8.87
N ILE A 84 -11.30 1.84 9.93
CA ILE A 84 -10.09 2.31 10.60
C ILE A 84 -10.07 1.67 11.99
N SER A 85 -9.01 0.93 12.33
CA SER A 85 -8.85 0.37 13.67
C SER A 85 -8.49 1.45 14.69
N ARG A 86 -8.60 1.14 15.98
CA ARG A 86 -8.23 2.09 17.04
C ARG A 86 -6.74 2.47 16.96
N GLU A 87 -5.89 1.50 16.66
CA GLU A 87 -4.44 1.68 16.50
C GLU A 87 -4.15 2.57 15.29
N GLU A 88 -4.83 2.33 14.17
CA GLU A 88 -4.70 3.14 12.95
C GLU A 88 -5.13 4.58 13.20
N PHE A 89 -6.28 4.78 13.84
CA PHE A 89 -6.78 6.10 14.21
C PHE A 89 -5.79 6.83 15.12
N SER A 90 -5.32 6.17 16.18
CA SER A 90 -4.35 6.76 17.12
C SER A 90 -3.04 7.11 16.42
N LEU A 91 -2.58 6.28 15.48
CA LEU A 91 -1.35 6.51 14.74
C LEU A 91 -1.47 7.72 13.80
N ILE A 92 -2.58 7.81 13.07
CA ILE A 92 -2.89 8.95 12.18
C ILE A 92 -2.77 10.26 12.96
N LEU A 93 -3.35 10.33 14.15
CA LEU A 93 -3.31 11.53 14.99
C LEU A 93 -1.93 11.80 15.59
N LYS A 94 -1.28 10.76 16.14
CA LYS A 94 0.01 10.91 16.84
C LYS A 94 1.11 11.36 15.87
N LEU A 95 1.10 10.85 14.65
CA LEU A 95 2.17 11.07 13.68
C LEU A 95 1.83 12.11 12.61
N ASP A 96 0.61 12.65 12.62
CA ASP A 96 0.05 13.50 11.56
C ASP A 96 0.15 12.82 10.18
N ALA A 97 -0.26 11.54 10.12
CA ALA A 97 -0.10 10.71 8.93
C ALA A 97 -1.29 10.86 7.97
N LEU A 98 -1.01 11.12 6.70
CA LEU A 98 -1.99 11.04 5.62
C LEU A 98 -2.40 9.58 5.41
N LEU A 99 -3.71 9.30 5.46
CA LEU A 99 -4.26 7.99 5.09
C LEU A 99 -4.64 8.01 3.61
N THR A 100 -4.15 7.02 2.86
CA THR A 100 -4.63 6.74 1.50
C THR A 100 -5.17 5.32 1.44
N LEU A 101 -6.41 5.18 0.96
CA LEU A 101 -7.08 3.92 0.69
C LEU A 101 -7.01 3.64 -0.80
N TYR A 102 -6.58 2.43 -1.13
CA TYR A 102 -6.59 1.87 -2.48
C TYR A 102 -7.58 0.72 -2.52
N VAL A 103 -8.51 0.75 -3.47
CA VAL A 103 -9.29 -0.42 -3.89
C VAL A 103 -8.96 -0.63 -5.35
N ASP A 104 -7.86 -1.34 -5.58
CA ASP A 104 -7.30 -1.51 -6.90
C ASP A 104 -7.80 -2.81 -7.53
N GLY A 105 -8.29 -2.73 -8.76
CA GLY A 105 -8.49 -3.89 -9.60
C GLY A 105 -7.15 -4.34 -10.19
N TYR A 106 -6.88 -5.64 -10.18
CA TYR A 106 -5.70 -6.23 -10.81
C TYR A 106 -6.11 -7.31 -11.79
N ASP A 107 -5.39 -7.39 -12.92
CA ASP A 107 -5.46 -8.53 -13.84
C ASP A 107 -4.07 -9.12 -14.04
N PHE A 108 -3.95 -10.43 -13.83
CA PHE A 108 -2.73 -11.17 -14.10
C PHE A 108 -3.05 -12.54 -14.71
N ASN A 109 -2.54 -12.78 -15.91
CA ASN A 109 -2.75 -14.03 -16.67
C ASN A 109 -4.24 -14.41 -16.81
N GLY A 110 -5.12 -13.42 -17.03
CA GLY A 110 -6.56 -13.63 -17.21
C GLY A 110 -7.32 -13.89 -15.90
N VAL A 111 -6.68 -13.69 -14.75
CA VAL A 111 -7.33 -13.70 -13.44
C VAL A 111 -7.46 -12.27 -12.96
N SER A 112 -8.69 -11.77 -12.94
CA SER A 112 -9.01 -10.44 -12.42
C SER A 112 -9.53 -10.53 -10.98
N GLY A 113 -9.24 -9.52 -10.17
CA GLY A 113 -9.75 -9.39 -8.81
C GLY A 113 -9.33 -8.08 -8.15
N ASP A 114 -9.91 -7.79 -7.00
CA ASP A 114 -9.60 -6.56 -6.27
C ASP A 114 -8.65 -6.83 -5.10
N ALA A 115 -7.88 -5.80 -4.74
CA ALA A 115 -7.15 -5.75 -3.48
C ALA A 115 -7.36 -4.41 -2.77
N VAL A 116 -7.39 -4.46 -1.44
CA VAL A 116 -7.55 -3.29 -0.58
C VAL A 116 -6.25 -3.04 0.17
N ILE A 117 -5.67 -1.86 -0.03
CA ILE A 117 -4.41 -1.45 0.58
C ILE A 117 -4.64 -0.12 1.30
N LYS A 118 -4.11 -0.01 2.52
CA LYS A 118 -3.99 1.24 3.25
C LYS A 118 -2.54 1.69 3.24
N GLU A 119 -2.31 2.94 2.86
CA GLU A 119 -1.03 3.62 3.03
C GLU A 119 -1.16 4.68 4.12
N PHE A 120 -0.24 4.65 5.07
CA PHE A 120 -0.05 5.71 6.07
C PHE A 120 1.24 6.43 5.72
N ARG A 121 1.10 7.64 5.18
CA ARG A 121 2.22 8.43 4.65
C ARG A 121 2.49 9.64 5.54
N LEU A 122 3.76 9.87 5.83
CA LEU A 122 4.19 11.03 6.61
C LEU A 122 5.56 11.53 6.12
N ALA A 123 5.81 12.82 6.37
CA ALA A 123 7.07 13.47 6.04
C ALA A 123 7.80 13.88 7.32
N LYS A 124 9.07 13.49 7.45
CA LYS A 124 9.90 13.82 8.63
C LYS A 124 11.30 14.21 8.20
N THR A 125 11.91 15.14 8.91
CA THR A 125 13.31 15.55 8.69
C THR A 125 14.30 14.49 9.18
N MET A 126 13.93 13.70 10.20
CA MET A 126 14.73 12.59 10.72
C MET A 126 13.88 11.34 10.87
N VAL A 127 14.49 10.18 10.59
CA VAL A 127 13.87 8.86 10.78
C VAL A 127 14.66 8.13 11.86
N ASN A 128 13.98 7.74 12.93
CA ASN A 128 14.56 6.97 14.03
C ASN A 128 13.80 5.64 14.21
N ASP A 129 14.37 4.72 14.98
CA ASP A 129 13.77 3.41 15.20
C ASP A 129 12.45 3.49 15.98
N GLU A 130 12.28 4.47 16.87
CA GLU A 130 11.03 4.70 17.59
C GLU A 130 9.86 4.98 16.64
N LEU A 131 10.07 5.79 15.60
CA LEU A 131 9.06 6.08 14.58
C LEU A 131 8.66 4.81 13.82
N ILE A 132 9.64 3.96 13.49
CA ILE A 132 9.39 2.70 12.79
C ILE A 132 8.64 1.73 13.69
N ILE A 133 9.01 1.63 14.98
CA ILE A 133 8.30 0.83 15.98
C ILE A 133 6.85 1.32 16.14
N GLU A 134 6.62 2.64 16.15
CA GLU A 134 5.27 3.20 16.19
C GLU A 134 4.46 2.81 14.94
N LEU A 135 5.04 2.94 13.75
CA LEU A 135 4.44 2.49 12.49
C LEU A 135 4.17 0.99 12.45
N SER A 136 5.01 0.17 13.07
CA SER A 136 4.79 -1.29 13.14
C SER A 136 3.57 -1.67 13.98
N LYS A 137 3.04 -0.79 14.85
CA LYS A 137 1.85 -1.10 15.67
C LYS A 137 0.59 -1.36 14.84
N ILE A 138 0.47 -0.73 13.67
CA ILE A 138 -0.64 -0.98 12.74
C ILE A 138 -0.43 -2.24 11.89
N LYS A 139 0.68 -2.97 12.11
CA LYS A 139 1.09 -4.19 11.42
C LYS A 139 1.13 -4.03 9.89
N PRO A 140 1.86 -3.03 9.37
CA PRO A 140 2.05 -2.91 7.93
C PRO A 140 2.90 -4.07 7.42
N LYS A 141 2.71 -4.50 6.18
CA LYS A 141 3.57 -5.51 5.56
C LYS A 141 4.89 -4.92 5.09
N LEU A 142 4.85 -3.66 4.65
CA LEU A 142 6.02 -2.96 4.14
C LEU A 142 6.03 -1.51 4.62
N ILE A 143 7.19 -1.05 5.10
CA ILE A 143 7.49 0.37 5.30
C ILE A 143 8.55 0.75 4.28
N VAL A 144 8.28 1.77 3.47
CA VAL A 144 9.26 2.35 2.54
C VAL A 144 9.69 3.71 3.06
N ILE A 145 10.99 3.89 3.24
CA ILE A 145 11.62 5.15 3.62
C ILE A 145 12.34 5.69 2.39
N ARG A 146 11.85 6.78 1.82
CA ARG A 146 12.52 7.48 0.72
C ARG A 146 13.32 8.64 1.30
N ASN A 147 14.63 8.45 1.35
CA ASN A 147 15.55 9.47 1.82
C ASN A 147 15.79 10.48 0.71
N LYS A 148 15.60 11.76 1.03
CA LYS A 148 16.08 12.88 0.22
C LYS A 148 17.12 13.63 1.05
N PRO A 149 18.42 13.52 0.74
CA PRO A 149 19.48 14.18 1.49
C PRO A 149 19.18 15.68 1.63
N ASN A 150 19.30 16.22 2.85
CA ASN A 150 19.06 17.63 3.20
C ASN A 150 17.60 18.13 3.07
N TYR A 151 16.62 17.23 2.89
CA TYR A 151 15.20 17.57 2.82
C TYR A 151 14.37 16.70 3.79
N TRP A 152 13.13 16.39 3.39
CA TRP A 152 12.17 15.61 4.12
C TRP A 152 12.28 14.16 3.64
N ASN A 153 12.38 13.23 4.58
CA ASN A 153 12.22 11.81 4.31
C ASN A 153 10.73 11.52 4.19
N LEU A 154 10.34 10.84 3.11
CA LEU A 154 8.98 10.39 2.92
C LEU A 154 8.87 8.93 3.39
N ILE A 155 8.01 8.69 4.36
CA ILE A 155 7.81 7.38 4.95
C ILE A 155 6.40 6.93 4.63
N SER A 156 6.27 5.75 4.01
CA SER A 156 5.00 5.14 3.66
C SER A 156 4.91 3.74 4.28
N ALA A 157 3.94 3.54 5.16
CA ALA A 157 3.61 2.22 5.70
C ALA A 157 2.40 1.64 4.97
N TYR A 158 2.59 0.49 4.32
CA TYR A 158 1.58 -0.20 3.52
C TYR A 158 1.03 -1.40 4.28
N LYS A 159 -0.30 -1.43 4.44
CA LYS A 159 -1.04 -2.54 5.03
C LYS A 159 -2.04 -3.07 4.02
N VAL A 160 -1.99 -4.38 3.75
CA VAL A 160 -2.98 -5.05 2.90
C VAL A 160 -4.11 -5.55 3.79
N GLU A 161 -5.33 -5.09 3.53
CA GLU A 161 -6.54 -5.50 4.24
C GLU A 161 -7.22 -6.67 3.54
N TYR A 162 -7.14 -6.72 2.21
CA TYR A 162 -7.84 -7.72 1.42
C TYR A 162 -7.14 -7.98 0.10
N ILE A 163 -7.23 -9.23 -0.36
CA ILE A 163 -6.93 -9.64 -1.73
C ILE A 163 -7.92 -10.76 -2.11
N ASP A 164 -8.52 -10.64 -3.31
CA ASP A 164 -9.40 -11.69 -3.82
C ASP A 164 -8.66 -13.03 -3.90
N LYS A 165 -9.30 -14.12 -3.46
CA LYS A 165 -8.64 -15.44 -3.30
C LYS A 165 -8.02 -15.97 -4.59
N ASN A 166 -8.68 -15.75 -5.74
CA ASN A 166 -8.18 -16.20 -7.03
C ASN A 166 -6.96 -15.38 -7.47
N LEU A 167 -7.00 -14.07 -7.24
CA LEU A 167 -5.88 -13.18 -7.50
C LEU A 167 -4.69 -13.53 -6.59
N ALA A 168 -4.92 -13.78 -5.30
CA ALA A 168 -3.89 -14.22 -4.36
C ALA A 168 -3.19 -15.50 -4.83
N LYS A 169 -3.96 -16.51 -5.27
CA LYS A 169 -3.41 -17.75 -5.85
C LYS A 169 -2.60 -17.49 -7.12
N ALA A 170 -3.05 -16.57 -7.96
CA ALA A 170 -2.33 -16.20 -9.17
C ALA A 170 -0.99 -15.51 -8.84
N PHE A 171 -0.99 -14.57 -7.89
CA PHE A 171 0.21 -13.89 -7.42
C PHE A 171 1.16 -14.78 -6.61
N SER A 172 0.70 -15.85 -5.96
CA SER A 172 1.58 -16.83 -5.33
C SER A 172 2.57 -17.47 -6.32
N LYS A 173 2.26 -17.49 -7.62
CA LYS A 173 3.17 -17.98 -8.68
C LYS A 173 4.37 -17.06 -8.90
N LEU A 174 4.37 -15.86 -8.33
CA LEU A 174 5.46 -14.88 -8.39
C LEU A 174 6.41 -14.96 -7.20
N ASN A 175 6.26 -15.98 -6.33
CA ASN A 175 7.21 -16.21 -5.24
C ASN A 175 8.65 -16.30 -5.78
N GLY A 176 9.57 -15.57 -5.17
CA GLY A 176 10.97 -15.47 -5.61
C GLY A 176 11.27 -14.35 -6.63
N VAL A 177 10.25 -13.67 -7.16
CA VAL A 177 10.45 -12.51 -8.05
C VAL A 177 10.93 -11.30 -7.24
N ARG A 178 11.89 -10.54 -7.80
CA ARG A 178 12.41 -9.29 -7.23
C ARG A 178 11.42 -8.16 -7.48
N ARG A 179 10.97 -7.50 -6.40
CA ARG A 179 9.89 -6.52 -6.42
C ARG A 179 10.35 -5.07 -6.36
N ILE A 180 11.26 -4.74 -5.44
CA ILE A 180 11.70 -3.36 -5.16
C ILE A 180 13.19 -3.39 -4.92
N GLU A 181 13.91 -2.44 -5.51
CA GLU A 181 15.30 -2.19 -5.19
C GLU A 181 15.40 -1.24 -3.98
N CYS A 182 16.18 -1.64 -2.98
CA CYS A 182 16.40 -0.92 -1.73
C CYS A 182 17.91 -0.81 -1.47
N ASN A 183 18.34 0.34 -0.94
CA ASN A 183 19.70 0.54 -0.43
C ASN A 183 19.93 -0.32 0.82
N ASP A 184 18.94 -0.35 1.71
CA ASP A 184 18.94 -1.15 2.94
C ASP A 184 17.60 -1.88 3.13
N ILE A 185 17.65 -3.10 3.68
CA ILE A 185 16.47 -3.91 4.00
C ILE A 185 16.65 -4.48 5.40
N ARG A 186 15.67 -4.23 6.27
CA ARG A 186 15.59 -4.82 7.60
C ARG A 186 14.18 -5.31 7.89
N SER A 187 14.06 -6.29 8.78
CA SER A 187 12.77 -6.83 9.22
C SER A 187 12.55 -6.51 10.69
N ILE A 188 11.37 -6.01 11.01
CA ILE A 188 10.92 -5.77 12.38
C ILE A 188 9.60 -6.54 12.54
N ASP A 189 9.63 -7.58 13.37
CA ASP A 189 8.55 -8.57 13.47
C ASP A 189 8.18 -9.16 12.10
N SER A 190 6.98 -8.86 11.59
CA SER A 190 6.46 -9.31 10.30
C SER A 190 6.47 -8.22 9.22
N THR A 191 7.05 -7.06 9.54
CA THR A 191 7.12 -5.88 8.67
C THR A 191 8.50 -5.79 8.02
N LYS A 192 8.52 -5.70 6.69
CA LYS A 192 9.74 -5.38 5.93
C LYS A 192 9.93 -3.86 5.92
N VAL A 193 11.14 -3.38 6.14
CA VAL A 193 11.51 -1.96 6.03
C VAL A 193 12.54 -1.82 4.92
N CYS A 194 12.20 -1.03 3.90
CA CYS A 194 13.04 -0.77 2.74
C CYS A 194 13.42 0.71 2.71
N THR A 195 14.72 0.97 2.70
CA THR A 195 15.25 2.33 2.53
C THR A 195 15.68 2.52 1.09
N ILE A 196 15.21 3.59 0.45
CA ILE A 196 15.54 3.99 -0.91
C ILE A 196 16.16 5.38 -0.85
N GLU A 197 17.38 5.53 -1.34
CA GLU A 197 18.04 6.82 -1.51
C GLU A 197 17.75 7.34 -2.92
N ASN A 198 17.13 8.51 -2.99
CA ASN A 198 16.81 9.20 -4.24
C ASN A 198 17.63 10.49 -4.37
#